data_AF-A0A6P2CAQ6-F1
#
_entry.id   AF-A0A6P2CAQ6-F1
#
_cell.length_a   1.000
_cell.length_b   1.000
_cell.length_c   1.000
_cell.angle_alpha   90.00
_cell.angle_beta   90.00
_cell.angle_gamma   90.00
#
_symmetry.space_group_name_H-M   'P 1'
#
loop_
_entity.id
_entity.type
_entity.pdbx_description
1 polymer ?
#
loop_
_entity_poly.entity_id
_entity_poly.type
_entity_poly.pdbx_seq_one_letter_code
_entity_poly.pdbx_strand_id
1 'polypeptide(L)'
;MLGDAIALAGDASRVITIADPSAPEHGVRFTGQDPADRAPEALPELAGLLASGEVTLPVWRSYPLQEAATAHADLEAGRNRGKIILLP
;
A
#
# COMPACT_ATOMS: atom_id res chain seq x y z
N MET A 1 2.70 -17.71 0.03
CA MET A 1 1.69 -17.95 1.08
C MET A 1 2.25 -17.55 2.44
N LEU A 2 1.43 -17.50 3.48
CA LEU A 2 1.89 -17.07 4.81
C LEU A 2 3.00 -17.97 5.37
N GLY A 3 2.91 -19.28 5.15
CA GLY A 3 3.96 -20.24 5.52
C GLY A 3 5.31 -19.95 4.87
N ASP A 4 5.34 -19.58 3.59
CA ASP A 4 6.59 -19.23 2.89
C ASP A 4 7.23 -17.96 3.48
N ALA A 5 6.40 -16.96 3.81
CA ALA A 5 6.86 -15.73 4.43
C ALA A 5 7.46 -15.98 5.83
N ILE A 6 6.81 -16.85 6.63
CA ILE A 6 7.31 -17.26 7.95
C ILE A 6 8.64 -18.01 7.81
N ALA A 7 8.72 -18.96 6.88
CA ALA A 7 9.95 -19.72 6.63
C ALA A 7 11.12 -18.81 6.22
N LEU A 8 10.85 -17.80 5.38
CA LEU A 8 11.84 -16.81 4.97
C LEU A 8 12.27 -15.88 6.11
N ALA A 9 11.32 -15.45 6.96
CA ALA A 9 11.59 -14.56 8.09
C ALA A 9 12.17 -15.29 9.32
N GLY A 10 12.02 -16.62 9.38
CA GLY A 10 12.46 -17.51 10.46
C GLY A 10 11.56 -17.54 11.69
N ASP A 11 10.55 -16.68 11.77
CA ASP A 11 9.63 -16.59 12.91
C ASP A 11 8.33 -15.84 12.52
N ALA A 12 7.19 -16.29 13.03
CA ALA A 12 5.88 -15.69 12.72
C ALA A 12 5.70 -14.27 13.26
N SER A 13 6.35 -13.92 14.38
CA SER A 13 6.33 -12.57 14.95
C SER A 13 7.06 -11.53 14.09
N ARG A 14 7.91 -11.99 13.16
CA ARG A 14 8.61 -11.14 12.18
C ARG A 14 7.82 -10.94 10.88
N VAL A 15 6.63 -11.52 10.79
CA VAL A 15 5.75 -11.39 9.63
C VAL A 15 4.53 -10.57 10.02
N ILE A 16 4.04 -9.79 9.07
CA ILE A 16 2.85 -8.96 9.20
C ILE A 16 2.08 -9.02 7.88
N THR A 17 0.75 -9.09 7.91
CA THR A 17 -0.07 -9.18 6.69
C THR A 17 -1.35 -8.37 6.76
N ILE A 18 -1.73 -7.78 5.63
CA ILE A 18 -3.01 -7.09 5.41
C ILE A 18 -3.97 -7.92 4.55
N ALA A 19 -3.49 -9.01 3.95
CA ALA A 19 -4.19 -9.75 2.90
C ALA A 19 -4.86 -11.03 3.38
N ASP A 20 -4.50 -11.53 4.55
CA ASP A 20 -5.02 -12.78 5.11
C ASP A 20 -5.58 -12.56 6.53
N PRO A 21 -6.91 -12.44 6.68
CA PRO A 21 -7.52 -12.21 7.99
C PRO A 21 -7.37 -13.40 8.96
N SER A 22 -7.01 -14.61 8.47
CA SER A 22 -6.74 -15.79 9.31
C SER A 22 -5.31 -15.81 9.88
N ALA A 23 -4.50 -14.79 9.60
CA ALA A 23 -3.11 -14.71 10.06
C ALA A 23 -2.88 -14.94 11.56
N PRO A 24 -3.77 -14.51 12.49
CA PRO A 24 -3.59 -14.80 13.92
C PRO A 24 -3.55 -16.31 14.24
N GLU A 25 -4.25 -17.15 13.47
CA GLU A 25 -4.22 -18.62 13.62
C GLU A 25 -2.82 -19.21 13.36
N HIS A 26 -2.00 -18.47 12.61
CA HIS A 26 -0.63 -18.83 12.25
C HIS A 26 0.43 -18.13 13.12
N GLY A 27 0.00 -17.42 14.18
CA GLY A 27 0.88 -16.60 15.02
C GLY A 27 1.40 -15.34 14.33
N VAL A 28 0.82 -14.95 13.19
CA VAL A 28 1.20 -13.75 12.44
C VAL A 28 0.27 -12.60 12.78
N ARG A 29 0.84 -11.39 12.89
CA ARG A 29 0.06 -10.17 13.07
C ARG A 29 -0.71 -9.81 11.80
N PHE A 30 -2.04 -9.76 11.90
CA PHE A 30 -2.88 -9.11 10.89
C PHE A 30 -2.90 -7.59 11.13
N THR A 31 -2.91 -6.79 10.06
CA THR A 31 -3.01 -5.32 10.13
C THR A 31 -4.24 -4.83 9.38
N GLY A 32 -4.95 -3.87 9.98
CA GLY A 32 -6.13 -3.22 9.42
C GLY A 32 -7.40 -3.38 10.25
N GLN A 33 -7.37 -4.23 11.28
CA GLN A 33 -8.50 -4.41 12.23
C GLN A 33 -8.23 -3.75 13.58
N ASP A 34 -6.96 -3.58 13.98
CA ASP A 34 -6.59 -2.91 15.21
C ASP A 34 -6.67 -1.38 15.06
N PRO A 35 -7.37 -0.65 15.94
CA PRO A 35 -7.30 0.80 15.97
C PRO A 35 -5.87 1.36 16.01
N ALA A 36 -4.91 0.64 16.61
CA ALA A 36 -3.51 1.00 16.63
C ALA A 36 -2.82 0.92 15.25
N ASP A 37 -3.40 0.23 14.27
CA ASP A 37 -2.92 0.26 12.87
C ASP A 37 -3.32 1.55 12.14
N ARG A 38 -4.19 2.35 12.73
CA ARG A 38 -4.66 3.60 12.11
C ARG A 38 -3.72 4.72 12.49
N ALA A 39 -3.37 5.53 11.50
CA ALA A 39 -2.64 6.77 11.70
C ALA A 39 -3.56 7.94 11.34
N PRO A 40 -4.47 8.37 12.24
CA PRO A 40 -5.43 9.43 11.93
C PRO A 40 -4.75 10.75 11.56
N GLU A 41 -3.58 11.03 12.17
CA GLU A 41 -2.80 12.24 11.92
C GLU A 41 -1.96 12.16 10.62
N ALA A 42 -1.82 10.99 10.00
CA ALA A 42 -0.97 10.85 8.82
C ALA A 42 -1.49 11.64 7.61
N LEU A 43 -2.82 11.75 7.46
CA LEU A 43 -3.42 12.54 6.38
C LEU A 43 -3.19 14.05 6.55
N PRO A 44 -3.54 14.68 7.69
CA PRO A 44 -3.26 16.11 7.88
C PRO A 44 -1.76 16.43 7.86
N GLU A 45 -0.91 15.56 8.42
CA GLU A 45 0.55 15.73 8.34
C GLU A 45 1.05 15.70 6.89
N LEU A 46 0.67 14.68 6.12
CA LEU A 46 1.04 14.59 4.71
C LEU A 46 0.52 15.77 3.90
N ALA A 47 -0.71 16.24 4.16
CA ALA A 47 -1.26 17.41 3.50
C ALA A 47 -0.43 18.68 3.81
N GLY A 48 0.03 18.84 5.05
CA GLY A 48 0.95 19.93 5.44
C GLY A 48 2.27 19.87 4.68
N LEU A 49 2.89 18.69 4.60
CA LEU A 49 4.16 18.48 3.88
C LEU A 49 4.03 18.71 2.37
N LEU A 50 2.88 18.36 1.78
CA LEU A 50 2.58 18.65 0.38
C LEU A 50 2.40 20.16 0.15
N ALA A 51 1.71 20.84 1.06
CA ALA A 51 1.48 22.28 0.97
C ALA A 51 2.76 23.10 1.17
N SER A 52 3.68 22.66 2.04
CA SER A 52 5.00 23.29 2.22
C SER A 52 5.97 22.98 1.09
N GLY A 53 5.70 21.95 0.28
CA GLY A 53 6.57 21.49 -0.80
C GLY A 53 7.73 20.61 -0.33
N GLU A 54 7.80 20.27 0.97
CA GLU A 54 8.79 19.34 1.52
C GLU A 54 8.58 17.91 1.00
N VAL A 55 7.32 17.55 0.69
CA VAL A 55 6.98 16.34 -0.05
C VAL A 55 6.41 16.73 -1.41
N THR A 56 6.92 16.10 -2.46
CA THR A 56 6.35 16.19 -3.81
C THR A 56 5.77 14.84 -4.21
N LEU A 57 4.54 14.82 -4.71
CA LEU A 57 3.90 13.63 -5.29
C LEU A 57 3.88 13.75 -6.82
N PRO A 58 4.90 13.23 -7.53
CA PRO A 58 4.91 13.29 -8.98
C PRO A 58 3.78 12.44 -9.55
N VAL A 59 2.98 13.04 -10.43
CA VAL A 59 2.03 12.31 -11.27
C VAL A 59 2.79 11.84 -12.50
N TRP A 60 2.81 10.53 -12.72
CA TRP A 60 3.42 9.93 -13.91
C TRP A 60 2.49 10.03 -15.10
N ARG A 61 1.22 9.63 -14.92
CA ARG A 61 0.20 9.65 -15.98
C ARG A 61 -1.20 9.64 -15.37
N SER A 62 -2.15 10.23 -16.10
CA SER A 62 -3.58 10.11 -15.84
C SER A 62 -4.25 9.31 -16.95
N TYR A 63 -5.24 8.49 -16.59
CA TYR A 63 -6.08 7.71 -17.50
C TYR A 63 -7.55 8.03 -17.25
N PRO A 64 -8.44 7.96 -18.26
CA PRO A 64 -9.87 7.81 -18.02
C PRO A 64 -10.14 6.56 -17.16
N LEU A 65 -11.16 6.59 -16.30
CA LEU A 65 -11.51 5.49 -15.41
C LEU A 65 -11.83 4.21 -16.19
N GLN A 66 -12.39 4.36 -17.39
CA GLN A 66 -12.71 3.27 -18.31
C GLN A 66 -11.44 2.54 -18.80
N GLU A 67 -10.26 3.15 -18.69
CA GLU A 67 -8.97 2.58 -19.04
C GLU A 67 -8.19 2.02 -17.82
N ALA A 68 -8.87 1.76 -16.69
CA ALA A 68 -8.22 1.22 -15.49
C ALA A 68 -7.43 -0.08 -15.77
N ALA A 69 -7.89 -0.92 -16.68
CA ALA A 69 -7.16 -2.13 -17.10
C ALA A 69 -5.79 -1.80 -17.73
N THR A 70 -5.73 -0.79 -18.60
CA THR A 70 -4.49 -0.29 -19.20
C THR A 70 -3.58 0.31 -18.13
N ALA A 71 -4.14 1.10 -17.21
CA ALA A 71 -3.41 1.69 -16.10
C ALA A 71 -2.74 0.61 -15.22
N HIS A 72 -3.44 -0.51 -14.96
CA HIS A 72 -2.90 -1.65 -14.23
C HIS A 72 -1.79 -2.36 -15.01
N ALA A 73 -1.99 -2.63 -16.30
CA ALA A 73 -0.96 -3.27 -17.13
C ALA A 73 0.34 -2.44 -17.17
N ASP A 74 0.23 -1.10 -17.20
CA ASP A 74 1.39 -0.21 -17.16
C ASP A 74 2.08 -0.16 -15.79
N LEU A 75 1.31 -0.27 -14.70
CA LEU A 75 1.82 -0.39 -13.33
C LEU A 75 2.58 -1.72 -13.14
N GLU A 76 1.99 -2.84 -13.57
CA GLU A 76 2.59 -4.18 -13.50
C GLU A 76 3.89 -4.27 -14.29
N ALA A 77 3.99 -3.55 -15.41
CA ALA A 77 5.20 -3.49 -16.20
C ALA A 77 6.36 -2.70 -15.55
N GLY A 78 6.12 -2.02 -14.42
CA GLY A 78 7.15 -1.33 -13.64
C GLY A 78 7.80 -0.11 -14.31
N ARG A 79 7.18 0.43 -15.37
CA ARG A 79 7.68 1.62 -16.10
C ARG A 79 7.37 2.95 -15.38
N ASN A 80 6.38 2.89 -14.52
CA ASN A 80 6.22 3.62 -13.27
C ASN A 80 7.28 4.56 -12.70
N ARG A 81 7.16 5.89 -12.83
CA ARG A 81 7.84 6.83 -11.90
C ARG A 81 6.90 7.91 -11.40
N GLY A 82 6.14 7.57 -10.36
CA GLY A 82 5.15 8.44 -9.75
C GLY A 82 3.78 7.78 -9.64
N LYS A 83 2.79 8.58 -9.26
CA LYS A 83 1.39 8.14 -9.11
C LYS A 83 0.70 8.06 -10.47
N ILE A 84 -0.16 7.07 -10.62
CA ILE A 84 -1.16 7.02 -11.68
C ILE A 84 -2.46 7.59 -11.12
N ILE A 85 -3.14 8.42 -11.91
CA ILE A 85 -4.45 8.99 -11.56
C ILE A 85 -5.50 8.42 -12.52
N LEU A 86 -6.65 8.01 -11.97
CA LEU A 86 -7.83 7.70 -12.76
C LEU A 86 -8.77 8.91 -12.71
N LEU A 87 -9.17 9.40 -13.88
CA LEU A 87 -10.11 10.49 -14.06
C LEU A 87 -11.50 9.89 -14.34
N PRO A 88 -12.56 10.34 -13.66
CA PRO A 88 -13.90 9.78 -13.81
C PRO A 88 -14.46 9.89 -15.24
#